data_AF-A0A8I0GXP5-F1
#
_entry.id   AF-A0A8I0GXP5-F1
#
_cell.length_a   1.000
_cell.length_b   1.000
_cell.length_c   1.000
_cell.angle_alpha   90.00
_cell.angle_beta   90.00
_cell.angle_gamma   90.00
#
_symmetry.space_group_name_H-M   'P 1'
#
loop_
_entity.id
_entity.type
_entity.pdbx_description
1 polymer ?
#
loop_
_entity_poly.entity_id
_entity_poly.type
_entity_poly.pdbx_seq_one_letter_code
_entity_poly.pdbx_strand_id
1 'polypeptide(L)' 'MFEDKTLVCKDCGKEFVWTAGEQEFYASRGFENQPQRCK' A
#
# COMPACT_ATOMS: atom_id res chain seq x y z
N MET A 1 -11.92 1.92 8.80
CA MET A 1 -10.83 1.15 9.43
C MET A 1 -10.00 0.59 8.30
N PHE A 2 -8.68 0.77 8.34
CA PHE A 2 -7.80 0.24 7.30
C PHE A 2 -7.45 -1.22 7.63
N GLU A 3 -7.31 -2.04 6.61
CA GLU A 3 -7.00 -3.48 6.73
C GLU A 3 -5.76 -3.77 5.89
N ASP A 4 -4.96 -4.75 6.27
CA ASP A 4 -3.84 -5.16 5.42
C ASP A 4 -4.34 -5.57 4.03
N LYS A 5 -3.63 -5.10 3.01
CA LYS A 5 -3.99 -5.35 1.63
C LYS A 5 -2.79 -5.87 0.87
N THR A 6 -2.89 -7.08 0.35
CA THR A 6 -1.89 -7.61 -0.58
C THR A 6 -2.03 -6.92 -1.94
N LEU A 7 -0.94 -6.36 -2.43
CA LEU A 7 -0.83 -5.71 -3.72
C LEU A 7 0.25 -6.41 -4.56
N VAL A 8 0.15 -6.26 -5.88
CA VAL A 8 1.16 -6.81 -6.81
C VAL A 8 2.06 -5.67 -7.27
N CYS A 9 3.37 -5.85 -7.14
CA CYS A 9 4.35 -4.90 -7.62
C CYS A 9 4.30 -4.83 -9.15
N LYS A 10 4.09 -3.64 -9.70
CA LYS A 10 4.04 -3.39 -11.15
C LYS A 10 5.37 -3.67 -11.87
N ASP A 11 6.48 -3.69 -11.14
CA ASP A 11 7.82 -3.85 -11.70
C ASP A 11 8.27 -5.32 -11.72
N CYS A 12 8.15 -6.00 -10.57
CA CYS A 12 8.63 -7.38 -10.42
C CYS A 12 7.52 -8.45 -10.37
N GLY A 13 6.25 -8.05 -10.36
CA GLY A 13 5.10 -8.95 -10.31
C GLY A 13 4.91 -9.69 -8.98
N LYS A 14 5.72 -9.39 -7.95
CA LYS A 14 5.62 -10.01 -6.64
C LYS A 14 4.52 -9.39 -5.80
N GLU A 15 3.90 -10.22 -4.99
CA GLU A 15 2.96 -9.78 -3.96
C GLU A 15 3.71 -9.09 -2.81
N PHE A 16 3.15 -8.00 -2.30
CA PHE A 16 3.63 -7.30 -1.12
C PHE A 16 2.45 -6.80 -0.29
N VAL A 17 2.64 -6.66 1.01
CA VAL A 17 1.58 -6.22 1.93
C VAL A 17 1.63 -4.71 2.06
N TRP A 18 0.52 -4.05 1.76
CA TRP A 18 0.25 -2.67 2.12
C TRP A 18 -0.51 -2.66 3.44
N THR A 19 0.21 -2.43 4.53
CA THR A 19 -0.32 -2.57 5.88
C THR A 19 -1.36 -1.49 6.21
N ALA A 20 -2.26 -1.79 7.15
CA ALA A 20 -3.22 -0.81 7.65
C ALA A 20 -2.54 0.48 8.16
N GLY A 21 -1.42 0.36 8.88
CA GLY A 21 -0.67 1.52 9.37
C GLY A 21 -0.04 2.37 8.26
N GLU A 22 0.37 1.76 7.14
CA GLU A 22 0.81 2.52 5.96
C GLU A 22 -0.35 3.25 5.30
N GLN A 23 -1.52 2.63 5.22
CA GLN A 23 -2.72 3.29 4.69
C GLN A 23 -3.12 4.49 5.56
N GLU A 24 -3.08 4.34 6.88
CA GLU A 24 -3.33 5.44 7.83
C GLU A 24 -2.31 6.58 7.68
N PHE A 25 -1.03 6.25 7.52
CA PHE A 25 0.03 7.25 7.30
C PHE A 25 -0.17 8.01 5.98
N TYR A 26 -0.51 7.31 4.90
CA TYR A 26 -0.75 7.92 3.59
C TYR A 26 -2.01 8.80 3.63
N ALA A 27 -3.11 8.31 4.21
CA ALA A 27 -4.34 9.06 4.39
C ALA A 27 -4.14 10.32 5.25
N SER A 28 -3.35 10.23 6.34
CA SER A 28 -3.01 11.38 7.20
C SER A 28 -2.21 12.48 6.47
N ARG A 29 -1.57 12.13 5.35
CA ARG A 29 -0.82 13.06 4.49
C ARG A 29 -1.64 13.57 3.31
N GLY A 30 -2.90 13.14 3.16
CA GLY A 30 -3.76 13.47 2.03
C GLY A 30 -3.43 12.67 0.75
N PHE A 31 -2.73 11.53 0.88
CA PHE A 31 -2.50 10.63 -0.25
C PHE A 31 -3.61 9.59 -0.32
N GLU A 32 -4.39 9.64 -1.40
CA GLU A 32 -5.47 8.68 -1.68
C GLU A 32 -5.00 7.48 -2.53
N ASN A 33 -3.78 7.56 -3.08
CA ASN A 33 -3.25 6.57 -4.00
C ASN A 33 -2.54 5.41 -3.28
N GLN A 34 -2.77 4.19 -3.78
CA GLN A 34 -2.13 2.96 -3.28
C GLN A 34 -0.72 2.81 -3.87
N PRO A 35 0.25 2.26 -3.12
CA PRO A 35 1.57 1.99 -3.65
C PRO A 35 1.49 0.98 -4.80
N GLN A 36 2.22 1.26 -5.89
CA GLN A 36 2.24 0.42 -7.09
C GLN A 36 3.48 -0.49 -7.16
N ARG A 37 4.45 -0.28 -6.26
CA ARG A 37 5.74 -0.97 -6.26
C ARG A 37 6.01 -1.49 -4.85
N CYS A 38 6.62 -2.67 -4.76
CA CYS A 38 7.18 -3.15 -3.51
C CYS A 38 8.33 -2.24 -3.07
N LYS A 39 8.58 -2.16 -1.77
CA LYS A 39 9.76 -1.48 -1.22
C LYS A 39 11.04 -2.22 -1.56
#